data_AF-A0A963D633-F1
#
_entry.id   AF-A0A963D633-F1
#
_cell.length_a   1.000
_cell.length_b   1.000
_cell.length_c   1.000
_cell.angle_alpha   90.00
_cell.angle_beta   90.00
_cell.angle_gamma   90.00
#
_symmetry.space_group_name_H-M   'P 1'
#
loop_
_entity.id
_entity.type
_entity.pdbx_description
1 polymer ?
#
loop_
_entity_poly.entity_id
_entity_poly.type
_entity_poly.pdbx_seq_one_letter_code
_entity_poly.pdbx_strand_id
1 'polypeptide(L)'
;EKEFEKRDRELQDASKQLRSLQDTLEKNGVTMAESDRRAKEREFNDLNREFQRKQREFREDLNQRRNEELASVLERANKAIKQIAESENYDIIFQEAVYANPRIDITDKVLKALADNGKAADGK
;
A
#
# COMPACT_ATOMS: atom_id res chain seq x y z
N GLU A 1 -0.39 5.27 -8.25
CA GLU A 1 0.15 6.14 -7.18
C GLU A 1 -0.60 7.46 -7.02
N LYS A 2 -0.77 8.29 -8.06
CA LYS A 2 -1.49 9.58 -7.96
C LYS A 2 -2.90 9.51 -7.37
N GLU A 3 -3.61 8.40 -7.59
CA GLU A 3 -4.93 8.16 -6.98
C GLU A 3 -4.84 7.97 -5.45
N PHE A 4 -3.84 7.23 -4.97
CA PHE A 4 -3.58 7.06 -3.54
C PHE A 4 -3.15 8.38 -2.89
N GLU A 5 -2.31 9.18 -3.56
CA GLU A 5 -1.94 10.51 -3.06
C GLU A 5 -3.15 11.43 -2.91
N LYS A 6 -4.08 11.38 -3.88
CA LYS A 6 -5.32 12.16 -3.80
C LYS A 6 -6.18 11.72 -2.61
N ARG A 7 -6.39 10.40 -2.44
CA ARG A 7 -7.19 9.85 -1.35
C ARG A 7 -6.54 10.07 0.03
N ASP A 8 -5.22 10.04 0.12
CA ASP A 8 -4.49 10.37 1.34
C ASP A 8 -4.71 11.84 1.73
N ARG A 9 -4.60 12.77 0.77
CA ARG A 9 -4.91 14.19 1.01
C ARG A 9 -6.36 14.39 1.47
N GLU A 10 -7.32 13.74 0.82
CA GLU A 10 -8.73 13.79 1.23
C GLU A 10 -8.93 13.30 2.67
N LEU A 11 -8.24 12.22 3.08
CA LEU A 11 -8.27 11.73 4.46
C LEU A 11 -7.62 12.71 5.45
N GLN A 12 -6.49 13.31 5.09
CA GLN A 12 -5.83 14.33 5.92
C GLN A 12 -6.73 15.55 6.13
N ASP A 13 -7.40 16.02 5.09
CA ASP A 13 -8.28 17.18 5.17
C ASP A 13 -9.54 16.87 5.98
N ALA A 14 -10.17 15.71 5.77
CA ALA A 14 -11.29 15.25 6.60
C ALA A 14 -10.88 15.11 8.09
N SER A 15 -9.66 14.63 8.38
CA SER A 15 -9.15 14.55 9.74
C SER A 15 -8.98 15.94 10.38
N LYS A 16 -8.47 16.93 9.64
CA LYS A 16 -8.37 18.31 10.12
C LYS A 16 -9.75 18.92 10.38
N GLN A 17 -10.71 18.68 9.48
CA GLN A 17 -12.08 19.15 9.65
C GLN A 17 -12.73 18.55 10.90
N LEU A 18 -12.57 17.25 11.14
CA LEU A 18 -13.07 16.58 12.35
C LEU A 18 -12.47 17.18 13.62
N ARG A 19 -11.15 17.42 13.64
CA ARG A 19 -10.49 18.06 14.79
C ARG A 19 -11.01 19.48 15.04
N SER A 20 -11.20 20.26 13.98
CA SER A 20 -11.73 21.62 14.08
C SER A 20 -13.17 21.65 14.62
N LEU A 21 -14.02 20.74 14.13
CA LEU A 21 -15.39 20.59 14.62
C LEU A 21 -15.43 20.14 16.09
N GLN A 22 -14.57 19.18 16.45
CA GLN A 22 -14.40 18.73 17.83
C GLN A 22 -13.98 19.89 18.75
N ASP A 23 -12.92 20.62 18.40
CA ASP A 23 -12.44 21.78 19.16
C ASP A 23 -13.53 22.85 19.32
N THR A 24 -14.33 23.08 18.28
CA THR A 24 -15.44 24.03 18.30
C THR A 24 -16.53 23.58 19.27
N LEU A 25 -16.92 22.31 19.23
CA LEU A 25 -17.92 21.73 20.13
C LEU A 25 -17.43 21.72 21.58
N GLU A 26 -16.16 21.44 21.84
CA GLU A 26 -15.57 21.42 23.18
C GLU A 26 -15.44 22.84 23.78
N LYS A 27 -14.94 23.81 23.00
CA LYS A 27 -14.68 25.17 23.50
C LYS A 27 -15.93 26.05 23.54
N ASN A 28 -16.79 25.94 22.52
CA ASN A 28 -17.94 26.83 22.36
C ASN A 28 -19.28 26.13 22.65
N GLY A 29 -19.29 24.81 22.89
CA GLY A 29 -20.54 24.06 23.01
C GLY A 29 -21.46 24.51 24.15
N VAL A 30 -20.92 25.12 25.21
CA VAL A 30 -21.68 25.67 26.34
C VAL A 30 -22.26 27.06 26.06
N THR A 31 -21.70 27.81 25.10
CA THR A 31 -22.16 29.15 24.71
C THR A 31 -23.00 29.15 23.44
N MET A 32 -23.02 28.03 22.71
CA MET A 32 -23.83 27.85 21.50
C MET A 32 -25.32 27.68 21.82
N ALA A 33 -26.16 28.14 20.88
CA ALA A 33 -27.58 27.77 20.89
C ALA A 33 -27.74 26.25 20.71
N GLU A 34 -28.73 25.66 21.38
CA GLU A 34 -28.95 24.21 21.37
C GLU A 34 -29.18 23.65 19.95
N SER A 35 -29.88 24.40 19.10
CA SER A 35 -30.09 24.06 17.68
C SER A 35 -28.77 23.92 16.91
N ASP A 36 -27.87 24.87 17.11
CA ASP A 36 -26.61 24.97 16.37
C ASP A 36 -25.62 23.91 16.87
N ARG A 37 -25.60 23.69 18.18
CA ARG A 37 -24.83 22.60 18.78
C ARG A 37 -25.27 21.24 18.22
N ARG A 38 -26.57 20.95 18.22
CA ARG A 38 -27.12 19.70 17.66
C ARG A 38 -26.80 19.56 16.16
N ALA A 39 -26.80 20.65 15.41
CA ALA A 39 -26.43 20.64 13.99
C ALA A 39 -24.95 20.25 13.80
N LYS A 40 -24.03 20.87 14.55
CA LYS A 40 -22.60 20.54 14.51
C LYS A 40 -22.30 19.12 15.00
N GLU A 41 -23.00 18.64 16.03
CA GLU A 41 -22.86 17.26 16.52
C GLU A 41 -23.27 16.25 15.43
N ARG A 42 -24.35 16.51 14.67
CA ARG A 42 -24.73 15.68 13.53
C ARG A 42 -23.67 15.71 12.43
N GLU A 43 -23.22 16.90 12.03
CA GLU A 43 -22.17 17.08 11.03
C GLU A 43 -20.89 16.32 11.42
N PHE A 44 -20.45 16.44 12.67
CA PHE A 44 -19.30 15.70 13.18
C PHE A 44 -19.50 14.19 13.08
N ASN A 45 -20.67 13.68 13.49
CA ASN A 45 -20.96 12.25 13.44
C ASN A 45 -21.00 11.71 12.01
N ASP A 46 -21.58 12.46 11.07
CA ASP A 46 -21.66 12.08 9.66
C ASP A 46 -20.27 12.07 9.01
N LEU A 47 -19.50 13.14 9.22
CA LEU A 47 -18.13 13.25 8.71
C LEU A 47 -17.22 12.16 9.32
N ASN A 48 -17.39 11.85 10.61
CA ASN A 48 -16.60 10.82 11.28
C ASN A 48 -16.90 9.43 10.71
N ARG A 49 -18.18 9.12 10.46
CA ARG A 49 -18.57 7.84 9.82
C ARG A 49 -17.98 7.72 8.41
N GLU A 50 -18.05 8.79 7.62
CA GLU A 50 -17.46 8.82 6.29
C GLU A 50 -15.93 8.68 6.33
N PHE A 51 -15.26 9.40 7.22
CA PHE A 51 -13.81 9.31 7.41
C PHE A 51 -13.38 7.88 7.75
N GLN A 52 -14.05 7.24 8.71
CA GLN A 52 -13.75 5.86 9.10
C GLN A 52 -13.96 4.87 7.95
N ARG A 53 -15.01 5.07 7.12
CA ARG A 53 -15.25 4.25 5.93
C ARG A 53 -14.13 4.42 4.90
N LYS A 54 -13.84 5.66 4.50
CA LYS A 54 -12.78 5.97 3.53
C LYS A 54 -11.40 5.50 4.01
N GLN A 55 -11.13 5.61 5.30
CA GLN A 55 -9.87 5.16 5.88
C GLN A 55 -9.70 3.64 5.79
N ARG A 56 -10.77 2.86 6.02
CA ARG A 56 -10.73 1.39 5.85
C ARG A 56 -10.51 1.02 4.39
N GLU A 57 -11.32 1.57 3.49
CA GLU A 57 -11.20 1.33 2.05
C GLU A 57 -9.78 1.67 1.55
N PHE A 58 -9.22 2.81 1.95
CA PHE A 58 -7.87 3.19 1.58
C PHE A 58 -6.81 2.19 2.06
N ARG A 59 -6.92 1.69 3.30
CA ARG A 59 -5.97 0.69 3.83
C ARG A 59 -6.12 -0.66 3.13
N GLU A 60 -7.36 -1.08 2.85
CA GLU A 60 -7.65 -2.31 2.12
C GLU A 60 -7.09 -2.26 0.70
N ASP A 61 -7.38 -1.19 -0.03
CA ASP A 61 -6.88 -0.96 -1.39
C ASP A 61 -5.34 -0.90 -1.43
N LEU A 62 -4.72 -0.22 -0.46
CA LEU A 62 -3.27 -0.13 -0.36
C LEU A 62 -2.63 -1.50 -0.10
N ASN A 63 -3.22 -2.29 0.80
CA ASN A 63 -2.75 -3.64 1.10
C ASN A 63 -2.93 -4.57 -0.10
N GLN A 64 -4.08 -4.51 -0.78
CA GLN A 64 -4.34 -5.27 -1.99
C GLN A 64 -3.32 -4.92 -3.07
N ARG A 65 -3.13 -3.62 -3.35
CA ARG A 65 -2.17 -3.17 -4.35
C ARG A 65 -0.76 -3.62 -4.03
N ARG A 66 -0.33 -3.51 -2.77
CA ARG A 66 0.99 -3.98 -2.33
C ARG A 66 1.15 -5.49 -2.56
N ASN A 67 0.12 -6.28 -2.26
CA ASN A 67 0.15 -7.73 -2.48
C ASN A 67 0.20 -8.08 -3.97
N GLU A 68 -0.52 -7.35 -4.82
CA GLU A 68 -0.49 -7.53 -6.28
C GLU A 68 0.90 -7.21 -6.86
N GLU A 69 1.50 -6.09 -6.46
CA GLU A 69 2.86 -5.73 -6.90
C GLU A 69 3.89 -6.76 -6.41
N LEU A 70 3.77 -7.23 -5.15
CA LEU A 70 4.63 -8.29 -4.61
C LEU A 70 4.47 -9.60 -5.38
N ALA A 71 3.23 -10.00 -5.69
CA ALA A 71 2.94 -11.20 -6.46
C ALA A 71 3.54 -11.12 -7.88
N SER A 72 3.42 -9.97 -8.54
CA SER A 72 4.02 -9.69 -9.85
C SER A 72 5.55 -9.80 -9.82
N VAL A 73 6.20 -9.25 -8.78
CA VAL A 73 7.66 -9.39 -8.59
C VAL A 73 8.06 -10.85 -8.39
N LEU A 74 7.34 -11.59 -7.55
CA LEU A 74 7.58 -13.02 -7.31
C LEU A 74 7.39 -13.85 -8.59
N GLU A 75 6.36 -13.57 -9.38
CA GLU A 75 6.14 -14.24 -10.66
C GLU A 75 7.30 -14.01 -11.63
N ARG A 76 7.75 -12.75 -11.77
CA ARG A 76 8.92 -12.41 -12.59
C ARG A 76 10.17 -13.12 -12.10
N ALA A 77 10.40 -13.15 -10.79
CA ALA A 77 11.53 -13.85 -10.17
C ALA A 77 11.50 -15.35 -10.49
N ASN A 78 10.36 -16.01 -10.30
CA ASN A 78 10.17 -17.43 -10.62
C ASN A 78 10.44 -17.73 -12.10
N LYS A 79 10.00 -16.85 -13.01
CA LYS A 79 10.27 -17.00 -14.43
C LYS A 79 11.76 -16.88 -14.75
N ALA A 80 12.45 -15.91 -14.17
CA ALA A 80 13.89 -15.75 -14.35
C ALA A 80 14.68 -16.95 -13.79
N ILE A 81 14.31 -17.42 -12.60
CA ILE A 81 14.87 -18.63 -11.97
C ILE A 81 14.71 -19.83 -12.90
N LYS A 82 13.52 -20.04 -13.46
CA LYS A 82 13.24 -21.16 -14.38
C LYS A 82 14.07 -21.07 -15.66
N GLN A 83 14.19 -19.88 -16.25
CA GLN A 83 15.03 -19.66 -17.43
C GLN A 83 16.50 -19.99 -17.15
N ILE A 84 17.03 -19.56 -16.01
CA ILE A 84 18.39 -19.88 -15.58
C ILE A 84 18.54 -21.38 -15.36
N ALA A 85 17.58 -22.02 -14.67
CA ALA A 85 17.53 -23.45 -14.43
C ALA A 85 17.66 -24.26 -15.73
N GLU A 86 16.85 -23.94 -16.72
CA GLU A 86 16.84 -24.62 -18.02
C GLU A 86 18.13 -24.33 -18.83
N SER A 87 18.62 -23.09 -18.81
CA SER A 87 19.81 -22.70 -19.58
C SER A 87 21.12 -23.30 -19.05
N GLU A 88 21.22 -23.49 -17.74
CA GLU A 88 22.41 -24.00 -17.07
C GLU A 88 22.27 -25.46 -16.61
N ASN A 89 21.13 -26.10 -16.93
CA ASN A 89 20.81 -27.49 -16.59
C ASN A 89 20.86 -27.76 -15.07
N TYR A 90 20.26 -26.88 -14.28
CA TYR A 90 20.07 -27.12 -12.85
C TYR A 90 18.93 -28.11 -12.62
N ASP A 91 19.18 -29.17 -11.84
CA ASP A 91 18.14 -30.13 -11.44
C ASP A 91 17.24 -29.60 -10.31
N ILE A 92 17.80 -28.77 -9.42
CA ILE A 92 17.09 -28.22 -8.24
C ILE A 92 17.68 -26.88 -7.82
N ILE A 93 16.82 -26.00 -7.30
CA ILE A 93 17.19 -24.69 -6.73
C ILE A 93 16.60 -24.60 -5.32
N PHE A 94 17.42 -24.19 -4.36
CA PHE A 94 17.02 -24.02 -2.96
C PHE A 94 16.94 -22.53 -2.60
N GLN A 95 15.88 -22.12 -1.92
CA GLN A 95 15.63 -20.72 -1.55
C GLN A 95 15.88 -20.44 -0.06
N GLU A 96 15.62 -21.42 0.82
CA GLU A 96 15.76 -21.29 2.28
C GLU A 96 16.77 -22.32 2.82
N ALA A 97 18.06 -22.10 2.56
CA ALA A 97 19.13 -22.90 3.11
C ALA A 97 19.69 -22.27 4.38
N VAL A 98 19.86 -23.05 5.45
CA VAL A 98 20.54 -22.60 6.69
C VAL A 98 21.99 -22.16 6.40
N TYR A 99 22.62 -22.84 5.44
CA TYR A 99 23.93 -22.51 4.92
C TYR A 99 24.04 -22.95 3.46
N ALA A 100 24.52 -22.05 2.59
CA ALA A 100 24.88 -22.36 1.22
C ALA A 100 26.27 -21.77 0.93
N ASN A 101 27.12 -22.52 0.22
CA ASN A 101 28.41 -21.99 -0.20
C ASN A 101 28.18 -20.90 -1.27
N PRO A 102 28.77 -19.70 -1.19
CA PRO A 102 28.59 -18.65 -2.20
C PRO A 102 28.89 -19.09 -3.64
N ARG A 103 29.72 -20.11 -3.83
CA ARG A 103 30.04 -20.68 -5.16
C ARG A 103 28.82 -21.26 -5.88
N ILE A 104 27.83 -21.73 -5.14
CA ILE A 104 26.60 -22.31 -5.70
C ILE A 104 25.42 -21.32 -5.69
N ASP A 105 25.64 -20.09 -5.22
CA ASP A 105 24.62 -19.05 -5.17
C ASP A 105 24.42 -18.44 -6.57
N ILE A 106 23.17 -18.38 -7.01
CA ILE A 106 22.77 -17.79 -8.29
C ILE A 106 22.00 -16.47 -8.15
N THR A 107 21.87 -15.92 -6.93
CA THR A 107 21.06 -14.73 -6.62
C THR A 107 21.43 -13.56 -7.53
N ASP A 108 22.72 -13.25 -7.70
CA ASP A 108 23.18 -12.18 -8.59
C ASP A 108 22.80 -12.42 -10.05
N LYS A 109 22.78 -13.68 -10.50
CA LYS A 109 22.33 -14.03 -11.87
C LYS A 109 20.84 -13.77 -12.02
N VAL A 110 20.04 -14.19 -11.04
CA VAL A 110 18.59 -13.96 -11.02
C VAL A 110 18.30 -12.45 -11.01
N LEU A 111 19.00 -11.68 -10.19
CA LEU A 111 18.86 -10.21 -10.14
C LEU A 111 19.19 -9.56 -11.49
N LYS A 112 20.25 -10.00 -12.18
CA LYS A 112 20.56 -9.52 -13.53
C LYS A 112 19.47 -9.86 -14.53
N ALA A 113 19.01 -11.12 -14.56
CA ALA A 113 17.94 -11.56 -15.44
C ALA A 113 16.61 -10.79 -15.19
N LEU A 114 16.32 -10.44 -13.93
CA LEU A 114 15.15 -9.62 -13.58
C LEU A 114 15.26 -8.18 -14.07
N ALA A 115 16.45 -7.58 -13.97
CA ALA A 115 16.72 -6.24 -14.46
C ALA A 115 16.62 -6.17 -15.99
N ASP A 116 17.15 -7.16 -16.69
CA ASP A 116 17.13 -7.22 -18.15
C ASP A 116 15.71 -7.47 -18.68
N ASN A 117 14.93 -8.35 -18.03
CA ASN A 117 13.51 -8.56 -18.34
C ASN A 117 12.63 -7.35 -17.97
N GLY A 118 13.03 -6.54 -16.98
CA GLY A 118 12.34 -5.30 -16.61
C GLY A 118 12.47 -4.20 -17.66
N LYS A 119 13.67 -4.03 -18.23
CA LYS A 119 13.92 -3.06 -19.31
C LYS A 119 13.11 -3.35 -20.58
N ALA A 120 12.76 -4.62 -20.83
CA ALA A 120 11.92 -5.00 -21.97
C ALA A 120 10.41 -4.72 -21.75
N ALA A 121 9.97 -4.59 -20.49
CA ALA A 121 8.57 -4.32 -20.14
C ALA A 121 8.26 -2.82 -20.05
N ASP A 122 9.22 -1.99 -19.63
CA ASP A 122 9.06 -0.52 -19.52
C ASP A 122 9.28 0.22 -20.86
N GLY A 123 9.69 -0.50 -21.91
CA GLY A 123 9.98 0.04 -23.24
C GLY A 123 8.86 -0.13 -24.28
N LYS A 124 7.65 -0.54 -23.87
CA LYS A 124 6.47 -0.67 -24.73
C LYS A 124 5.30 0.18 -24.27
#